data_AF-A0A1V1TQM8-F1
#
_entry.id   AF-A0A1V1TQM8-F1
#
_cell.length_a   1.000
_cell.length_b   1.000
_cell.length_c   1.000
_cell.angle_alpha   90.00
_cell.angle_beta   90.00
_cell.angle_gamma   90.00
#
_symmetry.space_group_name_H-M   'P 1'
#
loop_
_entity.id
_entity.type
_entity.pdbx_description
1 polymer ?
#
loop_
_entity_poly.entity_id
_entity_poly.type
_entity_poly.pdbx_seq_one_letter_code
_entity_poly.pdbx_strand_id
1 'polypeptide(L)'
;MSDDHPVISKESNPIRHVFQTTWKRLQKRAAPEQQQRWIKNHKDYFTGLLRQVEIQRTQKKLTIDEYIDFRRQSIGAMPSCSLVEYACDINITQSVLDHPSIVECEKISADLVYLVNDVLSLRKDIEFGVEHNLIILLKKQGLSEQQAVDKIEDMLDDCYRRWYSALAAMPVWGEGIDREVLKYVDGCRNIALGNLYWSYKSGRYLKDEGPQVRATRVLNLPAWKLRV
;
A
#
# COMPACT_ATOMS: atom_id res chain seq x y z
N MET A 1 -11.40 -4.47 -17.70
CA MET A 1 -11.64 -5.83 -17.16
C MET A 1 -13.10 -6.16 -17.41
N SER A 2 -13.47 -6.26 -18.68
CA SER A 2 -14.76 -6.76 -19.12
C SER A 2 -14.48 -8.05 -19.88
N ASP A 3 -15.40 -9.01 -19.80
CA ASP A 3 -15.19 -10.36 -20.32
C ASP A 3 -15.12 -10.41 -21.86
N ASP A 4 -15.43 -9.31 -22.52
CA ASP A 4 -15.39 -9.10 -23.97
C ASP A 4 -14.03 -8.58 -24.49
N HIS A 5 -13.06 -8.30 -23.61
CA HIS A 5 -11.78 -7.76 -24.05
C HIS A 5 -10.96 -8.83 -24.82
N PRO A 6 -10.43 -8.52 -26.02
CA PRO A 6 -9.68 -9.49 -26.81
C PRO A 6 -8.46 -10.04 -26.07
N VAL A 7 -8.08 -11.28 -26.39
CA VAL A 7 -6.87 -11.92 -25.84
C VAL A 7 -5.65 -11.12 -26.26
N ILE A 8 -4.80 -10.78 -25.30
CA ILE A 8 -3.59 -10.00 -25.52
C ILE A 8 -2.41 -10.95 -25.56
N SER A 9 -1.64 -10.97 -26.65
CA SER A 9 -0.42 -11.77 -26.74
C SER A 9 0.71 -11.16 -25.92
N LYS A 10 1.64 -12.00 -25.46
CA LYS A 10 2.82 -11.54 -24.72
C LYS A 10 3.71 -10.64 -25.58
N GLU A 11 3.78 -10.92 -26.87
CA GLU A 11 4.61 -10.22 -27.86
C GLU A 11 4.06 -8.84 -28.17
N SER A 12 2.73 -8.67 -28.22
CA SER A 12 2.10 -7.38 -28.51
C SER A 12 2.12 -6.43 -27.32
N ASN A 13 1.84 -6.94 -26.11
CA ASN A 13 1.89 -6.14 -24.90
C ASN A 13 2.10 -7.02 -23.66
N PRO A 14 3.36 -7.20 -23.18
CA PRO A 14 3.67 -8.14 -22.12
C PRO A 14 3.03 -7.76 -20.77
N ILE A 15 2.92 -6.46 -20.45
CA ILE A 15 2.31 -5.98 -19.20
C ILE A 15 0.82 -6.29 -19.18
N ARG A 16 0.10 -5.92 -20.25
CA ARG A 16 -1.34 -6.21 -20.35
C ARG A 16 -1.62 -7.71 -20.44
N HIS A 17 -0.73 -8.48 -21.07
CA HIS A 17 -0.80 -9.95 -21.10
C HIS A 17 -0.71 -10.56 -19.70
N VAL A 18 0.27 -10.16 -18.89
CA VAL A 18 0.40 -10.63 -17.49
C VAL A 18 -0.83 -10.26 -16.67
N PHE A 19 -1.33 -9.04 -16.83
CA PHE A 19 -2.51 -8.58 -16.14
C PHE A 19 -3.77 -9.37 -16.52
N GLN A 20 -4.01 -9.56 -17.82
CA GLN A 20 -5.13 -10.36 -18.32
C GLN A 20 -5.04 -11.82 -17.86
N THR A 21 -3.84 -12.39 -17.86
CA THR A 21 -3.60 -13.76 -17.41
C THR A 21 -3.88 -13.91 -15.90
N THR A 22 -3.45 -12.94 -15.10
CA THR A 22 -3.71 -12.92 -13.65
C THR A 22 -5.21 -12.81 -13.38
N TRP A 23 -5.90 -11.91 -14.07
CA TRP A 23 -7.37 -11.76 -13.98
C TRP A 23 -8.10 -13.07 -14.33
N LYS A 24 -7.76 -13.69 -15.46
CA LYS A 24 -8.37 -14.97 -15.89
C LYS A 24 -8.13 -16.11 -14.89
N ARG A 25 -7.02 -16.09 -14.14
CA ARG A 25 -6.73 -17.08 -13.09
C ARG A 25 -7.57 -16.81 -11.83
N LEU A 26 -7.66 -15.54 -11.43
CA LEU A 26 -8.50 -15.12 -10.31
C LEU A 26 -9.97 -15.51 -10.56
N GLN A 27 -10.50 -15.20 -11.75
CA GLN A 27 -11.88 -15.47 -12.16
C GLN A 27 -12.31 -16.94 -12.01
N LYS A 28 -11.38 -17.88 -12.14
CA LYS A 28 -11.69 -19.33 -12.04
C LYS A 28 -12.01 -19.79 -10.63
N ARG A 29 -11.70 -19.00 -9.60
CA ARG A 29 -11.80 -19.41 -8.20
C ARG A 29 -12.43 -18.36 -7.30
N ALA A 30 -12.29 -17.07 -7.62
CA ALA A 30 -12.83 -15.98 -6.82
C ALA A 30 -14.35 -15.87 -7.00
N ALA A 31 -15.07 -15.65 -5.90
CA ALA A 31 -16.50 -15.35 -5.93
C ALA A 31 -16.78 -14.02 -6.67
N PRO A 32 -18.00 -13.82 -7.21
CA PRO A 32 -18.35 -12.59 -7.94
C PRO A 32 -18.08 -11.29 -7.16
N GLU A 33 -18.35 -11.27 -5.84
CA GLU A 33 -18.09 -10.09 -5.00
C GLU A 33 -16.58 -9.79 -4.89
N GLN A 34 -15.76 -10.83 -4.72
CA GLN A 34 -14.31 -10.68 -4.69
C GLN A 34 -13.75 -10.20 -6.03
N GLN A 35 -14.31 -10.70 -7.14
CA GLN A 35 -13.99 -10.22 -8.48
C GLN A 35 -14.30 -8.72 -8.64
N GLN A 36 -15.44 -8.26 -8.13
CA GLN A 36 -15.80 -6.83 -8.13
C GLN A 36 -14.83 -6.00 -7.28
N ARG A 37 -14.45 -6.46 -6.08
CA ARG A 37 -13.44 -5.80 -5.22
C ARG A 37 -12.09 -5.69 -5.93
N TRP A 38 -11.62 -6.78 -6.54
CA TRP A 38 -10.37 -6.78 -7.32
C TRP A 38 -10.42 -5.75 -8.44
N ILE A 39 -11.51 -5.70 -9.22
CA ILE A 39 -11.69 -4.73 -10.31
C ILE A 39 -11.66 -3.30 -9.76
N LYS A 40 -12.43 -3.03 -8.69
CA LYS A 40 -12.53 -1.70 -8.07
C LYS A 40 -11.15 -1.25 -7.55
N ASN A 41 -10.48 -2.06 -6.75
CA ASN A 41 -9.20 -1.69 -6.15
C ASN A 41 -8.11 -1.46 -7.20
N HIS A 42 -8.13 -2.17 -8.33
CA HIS A 42 -7.22 -1.91 -9.45
C HIS A 42 -7.57 -0.61 -10.20
N LYS A 43 -8.85 -0.31 -10.41
CA LYS A 43 -9.28 0.98 -11.00
C LYS A 43 -8.85 2.15 -10.13
N ASP A 44 -9.04 2.04 -8.81
CA ASP A 44 -8.64 3.05 -7.85
C ASP A 44 -7.11 3.22 -7.85
N TYR A 45 -6.36 2.12 -7.88
CA TYR A 45 -4.90 2.14 -8.02
C TYR A 45 -4.43 2.85 -9.30
N PHE A 46 -5.00 2.51 -10.45
CA PHE A 46 -4.64 3.15 -11.72
C PHE A 46 -5.01 4.64 -11.75
N THR A 47 -6.16 5.00 -11.17
CA THR A 47 -6.55 6.41 -10.99
C THR A 47 -5.53 7.14 -10.10
N GLY A 48 -5.10 6.52 -9.00
CA GLY A 48 -4.07 7.05 -8.12
C GLY A 48 -2.73 7.26 -8.83
N LEU A 49 -2.31 6.31 -9.68
CA LEU A 49 -1.12 6.45 -10.51
C LEU A 49 -1.23 7.61 -11.51
N LEU A 50 -2.38 7.79 -12.16
CA LEU A 50 -2.60 8.93 -13.07
C LEU A 50 -2.53 10.26 -12.33
N ARG A 51 -3.13 10.34 -11.13
CA ARG A 51 -3.02 11.52 -10.27
C ARG A 51 -1.57 11.79 -9.86
N GLN A 52 -0.81 10.75 -9.54
CA GLN A 52 0.61 10.87 -9.22
C GLN A 52 1.41 11.46 -10.39
N VAL A 53 1.19 10.97 -11.61
CA VAL A 53 1.82 11.49 -12.84
C VAL A 53 1.45 12.97 -13.06
N GLU A 54 0.19 13.32 -12.86
CA GLU A 54 -0.28 14.71 -13.05
C GLU A 54 0.35 15.67 -12.03
N ILE A 55 0.47 15.26 -10.77
CA ILE A 55 1.16 16.04 -9.72
C ILE A 55 2.61 16.28 -10.12
N GLN A 56 3.30 15.24 -10.61
CA GLN A 56 4.69 15.35 -11.07
C GLN A 56 4.82 16.32 -12.25
N ARG A 57 3.92 16.19 -13.23
CA ARG A 57 3.91 17.01 -14.45
C ARG A 57 3.65 18.49 -14.15
N THR A 58 2.76 18.77 -13.20
CA THR A 58 2.34 20.14 -12.84
C THR A 58 3.20 20.76 -11.75
N GLN A 59 4.08 19.98 -11.12
CA GLN A 59 4.85 20.37 -9.93
C GLN A 59 3.96 20.96 -8.82
N LYS A 60 2.73 20.43 -8.69
CA LYS A 60 1.77 20.90 -7.70
C LYS A 60 2.37 20.73 -6.30
N LYS A 61 2.37 21.81 -5.50
CA LYS A 61 2.65 21.73 -4.07
C LYS A 61 1.48 21.06 -3.36
N LEU A 62 1.77 19.99 -2.62
CA LEU A 62 0.75 19.23 -1.89
C LEU A 62 0.73 19.59 -0.42
N THR A 63 -0.44 19.50 0.19
CA THR A 63 -0.54 19.34 1.65
C THR A 63 -0.23 17.88 2.05
N ILE A 64 -0.03 17.63 3.34
CA ILE A 64 0.16 16.27 3.86
C ILE A 64 -1.09 15.42 3.59
N ASP A 65 -2.29 15.97 3.81
CA ASP A 65 -3.54 15.26 3.58
C ASP A 65 -3.74 14.89 2.10
N GLU A 66 -3.43 15.82 1.19
CA GLU A 66 -3.46 15.54 -0.25
C GLU A 66 -2.46 14.45 -0.62
N TYR A 67 -1.28 14.44 0.01
CA TYR A 67 -0.27 13.40 -0.19
C TYR A 67 -0.79 12.03 0.24
N ILE A 68 -1.29 11.92 1.47
CA ILE A 68 -1.82 10.66 2.04
C ILE A 68 -2.93 10.11 1.16
N ASP A 69 -3.86 10.97 0.72
CA ASP A 69 -5.01 10.57 -0.09
C ASP A 69 -4.59 9.91 -1.42
N PHE A 70 -3.70 10.54 -2.20
CA PHE A 70 -3.24 9.92 -3.44
C PHE A 70 -2.28 8.75 -3.19
N ARG A 71 -1.43 8.82 -2.15
CA ARG A 71 -0.43 7.79 -1.85
C ARG A 71 -1.08 6.47 -1.44
N ARG A 72 -2.17 6.52 -0.66
CA ARG A 72 -2.97 5.35 -0.30
C ARG A 72 -3.52 4.63 -1.52
N GLN A 73 -3.90 5.39 -2.56
CA GLN A 73 -4.35 4.82 -3.82
C GLN A 73 -3.17 4.30 -4.66
N SER A 74 -2.04 5.00 -4.71
CA SER A 74 -0.93 4.68 -5.61
C SER A 74 0.10 3.67 -5.08
N ILE A 75 0.05 3.28 -3.80
CA ILE A 75 1.01 2.33 -3.21
C ILE A 75 0.72 0.86 -3.58
N GLY A 76 -0.48 0.54 -4.07
CA GLY A 76 -0.84 -0.82 -4.48
C GLY A 76 -1.20 -1.77 -3.33
N ALA A 77 -1.39 -1.25 -2.12
CA ALA A 77 -1.78 -2.05 -0.95
C ALA A 77 -3.22 -2.59 -1.07
N MET A 78 -4.19 -1.75 -1.49
CA MET A 78 -5.60 -2.17 -1.62
C MET A 78 -5.82 -3.29 -2.65
N PRO A 79 -5.17 -3.27 -3.84
CA PRO A 79 -5.12 -4.43 -4.72
C PRO A 79 -4.60 -5.70 -4.03
N SER A 80 -3.58 -5.58 -3.17
CA SER A 80 -3.00 -6.71 -2.44
C SER A 80 -3.96 -7.25 -1.36
N CYS A 81 -4.65 -6.37 -0.62
CA CYS A 81 -5.66 -6.77 0.36
C CYS A 81 -6.81 -7.58 -0.29
N SER A 82 -7.24 -7.21 -1.51
CA SER A 82 -8.30 -7.98 -2.21
C SER A 82 -7.92 -9.43 -2.54
N LEU A 83 -6.63 -9.78 -2.50
CA LEU A 83 -6.15 -11.15 -2.66
C LEU A 83 -6.10 -11.95 -1.36
N VAL A 84 -6.24 -11.30 -0.19
CA VAL A 84 -6.20 -12.00 1.10
C VAL A 84 -7.28 -13.08 1.14
N GLU A 85 -8.49 -12.75 0.70
CA GLU A 85 -9.58 -13.74 0.66
C GLU A 85 -9.26 -14.93 -0.26
N TYR A 86 -8.62 -14.66 -1.41
CA TYR A 86 -8.23 -15.69 -2.36
C TYR A 86 -7.10 -16.57 -1.80
N ALA A 87 -6.12 -15.95 -1.15
CA ALA A 87 -4.92 -16.60 -0.65
C ALA A 87 -5.18 -17.44 0.61
N CYS A 88 -6.11 -16.99 1.45
CA CYS A 88 -6.42 -17.60 2.73
C CYS A 88 -7.71 -18.44 2.70
N ASP A 89 -8.35 -18.59 1.53
CA ASP A 89 -9.61 -19.32 1.34
C ASP A 89 -10.70 -18.84 2.31
N ILE A 90 -10.88 -17.52 2.36
CA ILE A 90 -11.82 -16.87 3.29
C ILE A 90 -13.19 -16.73 2.63
N ASN A 91 -14.22 -17.11 3.36
CA ASN A 91 -15.61 -16.97 2.92
C ASN A 91 -16.33 -15.90 3.73
N ILE A 92 -16.32 -14.67 3.24
CA ILE A 92 -16.90 -13.50 3.90
C ILE A 92 -17.74 -12.69 2.90
N THR A 93 -18.90 -12.19 3.34
CA THR A 93 -19.78 -11.39 2.49
C THR A 93 -19.30 -9.95 2.40
N GLN A 94 -19.63 -9.27 1.30
CA GLN A 94 -19.34 -7.83 1.15
C GLN A 94 -19.95 -6.99 2.29
N SER A 95 -21.15 -7.32 2.76
CA SER A 95 -21.80 -6.59 3.86
C SER A 95 -21.00 -6.59 5.17
N VAL A 96 -20.25 -7.67 5.43
CA VAL A 96 -19.37 -7.75 6.60
C VAL A 96 -18.11 -6.92 6.33
N LEU A 97 -17.47 -7.08 5.16
CA LEU A 97 -16.27 -6.31 4.79
C LEU A 97 -16.50 -4.80 4.72
N ASP A 98 -17.71 -4.37 4.39
CA ASP A 98 -18.10 -2.94 4.38
C ASP A 98 -18.24 -2.35 5.78
N HIS A 99 -18.15 -3.16 6.83
CA HIS A 99 -18.19 -2.66 8.19
C HIS A 99 -17.05 -1.65 8.43
N PRO A 100 -17.33 -0.46 9.01
CA PRO A 100 -16.34 0.60 9.14
C PRO A 100 -15.02 0.16 9.79
N SER A 101 -15.07 -0.72 10.79
CA SER A 101 -13.86 -1.25 11.44
C SER A 101 -12.97 -2.05 10.50
N ILE A 102 -13.55 -2.85 9.59
CA ILE A 102 -12.77 -3.66 8.65
C ILE A 102 -12.15 -2.76 7.59
N VAL A 103 -12.94 -1.84 7.03
CA VAL A 103 -12.45 -0.81 6.09
C VAL A 103 -11.34 0.02 6.71
N GLU A 104 -11.44 0.36 8.00
CA GLU A 104 -10.38 1.09 8.71
C GLU A 104 -9.11 0.25 8.87
N CYS A 105 -9.23 -1.05 9.18
CA CYS A 105 -8.07 -1.96 9.19
C CYS A 105 -7.39 -2.05 7.81
N GLU A 106 -8.14 -2.10 6.72
CA GLU A 106 -7.57 -2.08 5.36
C GLU A 106 -6.81 -0.78 5.08
N LYS A 107 -7.41 0.36 5.42
CA LYS A 107 -6.80 1.69 5.26
C LYS A 107 -5.51 1.80 6.07
N ILE A 108 -5.53 1.36 7.33
CA ILE A 108 -4.35 1.37 8.19
C ILE A 108 -3.27 0.45 7.62
N SER A 109 -3.63 -0.71 7.08
CA SER A 109 -2.66 -1.61 6.43
C SER A 109 -1.98 -0.92 5.25
N ALA A 110 -2.74 -0.19 4.43
CA ALA A 110 -2.17 0.64 3.36
C ALA A 110 -1.30 1.79 3.89
N ASP A 111 -1.70 2.42 4.99
CA ASP A 111 -0.95 3.50 5.63
C ASP A 111 0.43 3.00 6.12
N LEU A 112 0.45 1.89 6.85
CA LEU A 112 1.68 1.25 7.31
C LEU A 112 2.61 0.91 6.13
N VAL A 113 2.07 0.41 5.02
CA VAL A 113 2.86 0.07 3.82
C VAL A 113 3.54 1.31 3.24
N TYR A 114 2.83 2.42 3.00
CA TYR A 114 3.47 3.58 2.39
C TYR A 114 4.38 4.33 3.37
N LEU A 115 4.04 4.41 4.65
CA LEU A 115 4.88 5.09 5.66
C LEU A 115 6.24 4.40 5.79
N VAL A 116 6.23 3.06 5.90
CA VAL A 116 7.47 2.27 5.92
C VAL A 116 8.20 2.39 4.58
N ASN A 117 7.48 2.36 3.46
CA ASN A 117 8.09 2.48 2.15
C ASN A 117 8.82 3.82 2.01
N ASP A 118 8.19 4.93 2.36
CA ASP A 118 8.76 6.28 2.20
C ASP A 118 10.04 6.46 3.03
N VAL A 119 10.11 5.87 4.23
CA VAL A 119 11.35 5.87 5.03
C VAL A 119 12.44 5.03 4.36
N LEU A 120 12.14 3.76 4.05
CA LEU A 120 13.16 2.83 3.59
C LEU A 120 13.58 3.07 2.14
N SER A 121 12.71 3.62 1.29
CA SER A 121 13.04 3.98 -0.09
C SER A 121 13.66 5.36 -0.25
N LEU A 122 13.70 6.19 0.80
CA LEU A 122 14.17 7.59 0.72
C LEU A 122 15.52 7.73 0.03
N ARG A 123 16.51 6.91 0.40
CA ARG A 123 17.85 6.93 -0.21
C ARG A 123 17.75 6.77 -1.73
N LYS A 124 17.06 5.72 -2.17
CA LYS A 124 16.80 5.43 -3.59
C LYS A 124 16.00 6.56 -4.24
N ASP A 125 15.01 7.12 -3.55
CA ASP A 125 14.20 8.20 -4.10
C ASP A 125 15.02 9.48 -4.35
N ILE A 126 15.95 9.83 -3.44
CA ILE A 126 16.89 10.94 -3.63
C ILE A 126 17.85 10.67 -4.81
N GLU A 127 18.42 9.47 -4.89
CA GLU A 127 19.36 9.09 -5.95
C GLU A 127 18.74 9.18 -7.35
N PHE A 128 17.47 8.79 -7.47
CA PHE A 128 16.72 8.74 -8.73
C PHE A 128 15.85 9.99 -8.97
N GLY A 129 15.86 10.98 -8.08
CA GLY A 129 15.06 12.20 -8.21
C GLY A 129 13.55 11.96 -8.14
N VAL A 130 13.10 10.93 -7.41
CA VAL A 130 11.68 10.64 -7.21
C VAL A 130 11.14 11.55 -6.11
N GLU A 131 10.19 12.42 -6.45
CA GLU A 131 9.62 13.37 -5.47
C GLU A 131 8.43 12.82 -4.66
N HIS A 132 7.89 11.66 -5.03
CA HIS A 132 6.70 11.08 -4.41
C HIS A 132 7.02 10.35 -3.09
N ASN A 133 7.54 11.09 -2.12
CA ASN A 133 7.95 10.59 -0.84
C ASN A 133 7.61 11.63 0.24
N LEU A 134 6.94 11.23 1.32
CA LEU A 134 6.49 12.14 2.37
C LEU A 134 7.64 12.91 3.03
N ILE A 135 8.81 12.30 3.19
CA ILE A 135 9.99 12.96 3.77
C ILE A 135 10.46 14.10 2.87
N ILE A 136 10.47 13.88 1.54
CA ILE A 136 10.83 14.91 0.57
C ILE A 136 9.82 16.08 0.62
N LEU A 137 8.53 15.77 0.73
CA LEU A 137 7.49 16.78 0.88
C LEU A 137 7.68 17.62 2.16
N LEU A 138 7.90 16.96 3.30
CA LEU A 138 8.10 17.62 4.59
C LEU A 138 9.38 18.48 4.60
N LYS A 139 10.46 18.02 3.95
CA LYS A 139 11.67 18.83 3.77
C LYS A 139 11.42 20.08 2.95
N LYS A 140 10.64 19.99 1.85
CA LYS A 140 10.22 21.17 1.08
C LYS A 140 9.35 22.14 1.89
N GLN A 141 8.80 21.70 3.02
CA GLN A 141 8.06 22.53 3.99
C GLN A 141 8.95 23.04 5.14
N GLY A 142 10.27 22.83 5.08
CA GLY A 142 11.25 23.40 6.00
C GLY A 142 11.73 22.46 7.12
N LEU A 143 11.32 21.19 7.14
CA LEU A 143 11.79 20.23 8.13
C LEU A 143 13.18 19.68 7.74
N SER A 144 13.97 19.29 8.74
CA SER A 144 15.12 18.40 8.54
C SER A 144 14.67 16.98 8.21
N GLU A 145 15.60 16.15 7.73
CA GLU A 145 15.40 14.71 7.48
C GLU A 145 14.88 14.01 8.74
N GLN A 146 15.54 14.26 9.87
CA GLN A 146 15.18 13.61 11.12
C GLN A 146 13.81 14.06 11.59
N GLN A 147 13.51 15.37 11.59
CA GLN A 147 12.17 15.87 11.94
C GLN A 147 11.07 15.31 11.04
N ALA A 148 11.36 15.09 9.75
CA ALA A 148 10.40 14.48 8.83
C ALA A 148 10.19 12.99 9.11
N VAL A 149 11.23 12.26 9.52
CA VAL A 149 11.13 10.85 9.96
C VAL A 149 10.38 10.76 11.30
N ASP A 150 10.66 11.64 12.26
CA ASP A 150 9.96 11.72 13.54
C ASP A 150 8.46 11.97 13.31
N LYS A 151 8.12 12.79 12.30
CA LYS A 151 6.72 13.01 11.92
C LYS A 151 6.04 11.76 11.36
N ILE A 152 6.79 10.91 10.65
CA ILE A 152 6.28 9.61 10.20
C ILE A 152 6.11 8.65 11.38
N GLU A 153 6.99 8.70 12.39
CA GLU A 153 6.83 7.93 13.62
C GLU A 153 5.51 8.28 14.33
N ASP A 154 5.19 9.57 14.49
CA ASP A 154 3.88 10.01 15.02
C ASP A 154 2.70 9.39 14.25
N MET A 155 2.82 9.32 12.92
CA MET A 155 1.77 8.76 12.04
C MET A 155 1.68 7.24 12.16
N LEU A 156 2.80 6.55 12.38
CA LEU A 156 2.83 5.11 12.65
C LEU A 156 2.17 4.80 14.01
N ASP A 157 2.46 5.59 15.04
CA ASP A 157 1.81 5.47 16.35
C ASP A 157 0.30 5.70 16.26
N ASP A 158 -0.13 6.68 15.46
CA ASP A 158 -1.54 6.90 15.17
C ASP A 158 -2.18 5.71 14.45
N CYS A 159 -1.49 5.09 13.48
CA CYS A 159 -1.95 3.87 12.82
C CYS A 159 -2.22 2.75 13.83
N TYR A 160 -1.31 2.50 14.77
CA TYR A 160 -1.51 1.47 15.81
C TYR A 160 -2.69 1.80 16.72
N ARG A 161 -2.84 3.06 17.13
CA ARG A 161 -3.97 3.49 17.97
C ARG A 161 -5.31 3.28 17.26
N ARG A 162 -5.42 3.72 16.00
CA ARG A 162 -6.62 3.53 15.18
C ARG A 162 -6.91 2.06 14.94
N TRP A 163 -5.88 1.23 14.75
CA TRP A 163 -6.03 -0.21 14.55
C TRP A 163 -6.71 -0.88 15.75
N TYR A 164 -6.19 -0.65 16.96
CA TYR A 164 -6.80 -1.23 18.16
C TYR A 164 -8.21 -0.70 18.43
N SER A 165 -8.47 0.59 18.16
CA SER A 165 -9.82 1.14 18.24
C SER A 165 -10.78 0.49 17.24
N ALA A 166 -10.34 0.25 16.00
CA ALA A 166 -11.15 -0.41 14.99
C ALA A 166 -11.47 -1.86 15.38
N LEU A 167 -10.49 -2.61 15.88
CA LEU A 167 -10.69 -3.96 16.41
C LEU A 167 -11.69 -3.98 17.58
N ALA A 168 -11.55 -3.05 18.53
CA ALA A 168 -12.44 -2.96 19.69
C ALA A 168 -13.88 -2.59 19.32
N ALA A 169 -14.07 -1.88 18.21
CA ALA A 169 -15.38 -1.49 17.69
C ALA A 169 -16.04 -2.55 16.79
N MET A 170 -15.42 -3.72 16.60
CA MET A 170 -16.03 -4.79 15.81
C MET A 170 -17.27 -5.36 16.53
N PRO A 171 -18.40 -5.52 15.83
CA PRO A 171 -19.54 -6.25 16.38
C PRO A 171 -19.26 -7.75 16.40
N VAL A 172 -20.16 -8.50 17.03
CA VAL A 172 -20.17 -9.96 16.98
C VAL A 172 -21.16 -10.37 15.88
N TRP A 173 -20.69 -11.03 14.83
CA TRP A 173 -21.53 -11.60 13.78
C TRP A 173 -21.87 -13.07 14.05
N GLY A 174 -21.08 -13.73 14.89
CA GLY A 174 -21.20 -15.15 15.23
C GLY A 174 -19.92 -15.91 14.85
N GLU A 175 -19.61 -16.97 15.61
CA GLU A 175 -18.30 -17.65 15.61
C GLU A 175 -17.72 -17.93 14.21
N GLY A 176 -18.55 -18.44 13.29
CA GLY A 176 -18.12 -18.75 11.93
C GLY A 176 -17.66 -17.51 11.15
N ILE A 177 -18.45 -16.44 11.17
CA ILE A 177 -18.13 -15.19 10.46
C ILE A 177 -16.97 -14.48 11.16
N ASP A 178 -16.99 -14.42 12.50
CA ASP A 178 -15.95 -13.77 13.29
C ASP A 178 -14.57 -14.40 13.02
N ARG A 179 -14.50 -15.72 12.85
CA ARG A 179 -13.28 -16.43 12.46
C ARG A 179 -12.76 -15.99 11.09
N GLU A 180 -13.64 -15.85 10.10
CA GLU A 180 -13.29 -15.40 8.75
C GLU A 180 -12.86 -13.93 8.73
N VAL A 181 -13.53 -13.07 9.51
CA VAL A 181 -13.14 -11.67 9.72
C VAL A 181 -11.73 -11.57 10.30
N LEU A 182 -11.44 -12.33 11.37
CA LEU A 182 -10.13 -12.31 12.02
C LEU A 182 -9.02 -12.78 11.08
N LYS A 183 -9.26 -13.82 10.27
CA LYS A 183 -8.31 -14.25 9.22
C LYS A 183 -8.08 -13.14 8.19
N TYR A 184 -9.14 -12.46 7.74
CA TYR A 184 -9.05 -11.40 6.75
C TYR A 184 -8.22 -10.21 7.27
N VAL A 185 -8.57 -9.73 8.47
CA VAL A 185 -7.88 -8.60 9.12
C VAL A 185 -6.41 -8.94 9.40
N ASP A 186 -6.11 -10.18 9.81
CA ASP A 186 -4.73 -10.64 9.96
C ASP A 186 -4.00 -10.67 8.61
N GLY A 187 -4.65 -11.13 7.55
CA GLY A 187 -4.09 -11.10 6.20
C GLY A 187 -3.74 -9.69 5.73
N CYS A 188 -4.62 -8.70 5.97
CA CYS A 188 -4.34 -7.29 5.70
C CYS A 188 -3.12 -6.78 6.49
N ARG A 189 -3.05 -7.11 7.80
CA ARG A 189 -1.87 -6.82 8.64
C ARG A 189 -0.60 -7.46 8.07
N ASN A 190 -0.70 -8.69 7.58
CA ASN A 190 0.42 -9.43 7.01
C ASN A 190 0.93 -8.81 5.70
N ILE A 191 0.12 -8.08 4.95
CA ILE A 191 0.59 -7.28 3.80
C ILE A 191 1.55 -6.18 4.27
N ALA A 192 1.18 -5.43 5.32
CA ALA A 192 2.05 -4.40 5.90
C ALA A 192 3.33 -4.99 6.50
N LEU A 193 3.20 -6.06 7.26
CA LEU A 193 4.33 -6.74 7.88
C LEU A 193 5.27 -7.36 6.82
N GLY A 194 4.71 -7.96 5.78
CA GLY A 194 5.44 -8.49 4.63
C GLY A 194 6.22 -7.39 3.91
N ASN A 195 5.60 -6.22 3.69
CA ASN A 195 6.29 -5.06 3.14
C ASN A 195 7.50 -4.64 3.98
N LEU A 196 7.34 -4.54 5.30
CA LEU A 196 8.45 -4.19 6.21
C LEU A 196 9.62 -5.17 6.08
N TYR A 197 9.35 -6.47 6.21
CA TYR A 197 10.39 -7.49 6.12
C TYR A 197 11.05 -7.54 4.74
N TRP A 198 10.25 -7.45 3.68
CA TRP A 198 10.74 -7.46 2.32
C TRP A 198 11.59 -6.21 2.01
N SER A 199 11.23 -5.05 2.55
CA SER A 199 11.99 -3.81 2.34
C SER A 199 13.42 -3.90 2.88
N TYR A 200 13.62 -4.62 3.99
CA TYR A 200 14.96 -4.91 4.52
C TYR A 200 15.69 -6.05 3.81
N LYS A 201 14.99 -7.00 3.19
CA LYS A 201 15.60 -8.22 2.64
C LYS A 201 15.80 -8.23 1.12
N SER A 202 15.02 -7.46 0.37
CA SER A 202 14.93 -7.58 -1.08
C SER A 202 16.14 -7.05 -1.85
N GLY A 203 17.01 -6.28 -1.20
CA GLY A 203 18.08 -5.52 -1.86
C GLY A 203 17.60 -4.32 -2.68
N ARG A 204 16.29 -4.14 -2.90
CA ARG A 204 15.73 -3.06 -3.72
C ARG A 204 16.03 -1.67 -3.18
N TYR A 205 15.97 -1.49 -1.86
CA TYR A 205 16.12 -0.19 -1.21
C TYR A 205 17.47 -0.03 -0.51
N LEU A 206 17.88 -1.07 0.21
CA LEU A 206 19.03 -1.04 1.10
C LEU A 206 20.21 -1.87 0.58
N LYS A 207 20.09 -2.50 -0.60
CA LYS A 207 21.08 -3.44 -1.14
C LYS A 207 21.46 -4.46 -0.04
N ASP A 208 22.75 -4.62 0.24
CA ASP A 208 23.25 -5.54 1.27
C ASP A 208 23.28 -4.92 2.68
N GLU A 209 22.97 -3.62 2.84
CA GLU A 209 22.95 -2.92 4.13
C GLU A 209 21.69 -3.19 4.97
N GLY A 210 20.68 -3.88 4.39
CA GLY A 210 19.38 -4.10 5.03
C GLY A 210 19.44 -4.61 6.48
N PRO A 211 20.22 -5.68 6.79
CA PRO A 211 20.38 -6.15 8.16
C PRO A 211 20.99 -5.12 9.11
N GLN A 212 21.99 -4.34 8.65
CA GLN A 212 22.65 -3.32 9.45
C GLN A 212 21.69 -2.17 9.77
N VAL A 213 21.00 -1.62 8.77
CA VAL A 213 20.02 -0.54 8.96
C VAL A 213 18.91 -0.99 9.92
N ARG A 214 18.46 -2.24 9.83
CA ARG A 214 17.46 -2.77 10.76
C ARG A 214 17.97 -2.85 12.20
N ALA A 215 19.22 -3.25 12.38
CA ALA A 215 19.82 -3.40 13.71
C ALA A 215 20.14 -2.04 14.36
N THR A 216 20.68 -1.10 13.59
CA THR A 216 21.13 0.20 14.10
C THR A 216 20.04 1.26 14.08
N ARG A 217 19.00 1.09 13.25
CA ARG A 217 17.99 2.10 12.91
C ARG A 217 18.59 3.37 12.28
N VAL A 218 19.78 3.26 11.69
CA VAL A 218 20.48 4.36 11.03
C VAL A 218 20.52 4.13 9.52
N LEU A 219 20.02 5.09 8.75
CA LEU A 219 20.06 5.10 7.29
C LEU A 219 20.91 6.28 6.79
N ASN A 220 22.08 6.00 6.23
CA ASN A 220 22.90 7.03 5.60
C ASN A 220 22.27 7.50 4.29
N LEU A 221 22.16 8.81 4.08
CA LEU A 221 21.57 9.40 2.88
C LEU A 221 22.64 10.04 1.99
N PRO A 222 22.47 10.02 0.65
CA PRO A 222 23.33 10.78 -0.25
C PRO A 222 23.07 12.28 -0.08
N ALA A 223 23.97 13.10 -0.65
CA ALA A 223 23.71 14.52 -0.79
C ALA A 223 22.43 14.77 -1.60
N TRP A 224 21.60 15.71 -1.15
CA TRP A 224 20.38 16.09 -1.83
C TRP A 224 20.71 16.78 -3.15
N LYS A 225 20.27 16.17 -4.26
CA LYS A 225 20.34 16.78 -5.59
C LYS A 225 19.12 17.64 -5.92
N LEU A 226 18.02 17.44 -5.17
CA LEU A 226 16.82 18.24 -5.30
C LEU A 226 17.05 19.61 -4.66
N ARG A 227 16.68 20.68 -5.37
CA ARG A 227 16.56 22.01 -4.76
C ARG A 227 15.34 21.95 -3.84
N VAL A 228 15.60 21.74 -2.54
CA VAL A 228 14.60 21.83 -1.48
C VAL A 228 14.26 23.30 -1.27
#